data_AF-C3XSR1-F1
#
_entry.id   AF-C3XSR1-F1
#
_cell.length_a   1.000
_cell.length_b   1.000
_cell.length_c   1.000
_cell.angle_alpha   90.00
_cell.angle_beta   90.00
_cell.angle_gamma   90.00
#
_symmetry.space_group_name_H-M   'P 1'
#
loop_
_entity.id
_entity.type
_entity.pdbx_description
1 polymer ?
#
loop_
_entity_poly.entity_id
_entity_poly.type
_entity_poly.pdbx_seq_one_letter_code
_entity_poly.pdbx_strand_id
1 'polypeptide(L)' 'RQQFNIDNIGRAHQFQEYTYKKPTFCDQCKELLRGIMKQGVRCKNCRMNVHHKCQDSVPSCTG' A
#
# COMPACT_ATOMS: atom_id res chain seq x y z
N ARG A 1 10.73 -13.62 -27.92
CA ARG A 1 11.50 -12.89 -26.89
C ARG A 1 10.51 -11.95 -26.21
N GLN A 2 10.14 -12.24 -24.97
CA GLN A 2 8.96 -11.66 -24.32
C GLN A 2 9.14 -10.13 -24.16
N GLN A 3 8.15 -9.38 -24.64
CA GLN A 3 8.08 -7.93 -24.57
C GLN A 3 7.96 -7.55 -23.08
N PHE A 4 9.02 -7.00 -22.48
CA PHE A 4 8.93 -6.47 -21.12
C PHE A 4 8.09 -5.18 -21.17
N ASN A 5 6.90 -5.21 -20.57
CA ASN A 5 6.02 -4.04 -20.43
C ASN A 5 6.71 -2.99 -19.53
N ILE A 6 7.12 -1.87 -20.13
CA ILE A 6 7.87 -0.78 -19.48
C ILE A 6 6.94 0.21 -18.73
N ASP A 7 5.63 -0.05 -18.65
CA ASP A 7 4.67 0.99 -18.28
C ASP A 7 4.38 1.18 -16.77
N ASN A 8 5.04 0.47 -15.84
CA ASN A 8 4.70 0.60 -14.40
C ASN A 8 5.86 0.73 -13.40
N ILE A 9 7.12 0.66 -13.84
CA ILE A 9 8.27 0.72 -12.91
C ILE A 9 8.46 2.12 -12.30
N GLY A 10 8.00 3.18 -12.98
CA GLY A 10 8.22 4.57 -12.55
C GLY A 10 7.24 5.10 -11.49
N ARG A 11 6.17 4.36 -11.15
CA ARG A 11 5.12 4.82 -10.22
C ARG A 11 4.73 3.77 -9.20
N ALA A 12 5.67 2.91 -8.77
CA ALA A 12 5.40 1.96 -7.71
C ALA A 12 5.30 2.66 -6.34
N HIS A 13 4.39 2.19 -5.48
CA HIS A 13 4.32 2.67 -4.11
C HIS A 13 5.54 2.21 -3.31
N GLN A 14 6.13 3.12 -2.53
CA GLN A 14 7.14 2.78 -1.52
C GLN A 14 6.47 2.50 -0.16
N PHE A 15 5.88 1.32 -0.01
CA PHE A 15 5.24 0.89 1.24
C PHE A 15 6.25 0.57 2.34
N GLN A 16 5.91 0.92 3.58
CA GLN A 16 6.65 0.54 4.78
C GLN A 16 5.70 0.10 5.89
N GLU A 17 6.11 -0.86 6.71
CA GLU A 17 5.35 -1.25 7.91
C GLU A 17 5.04 -0.03 8.78
N TYR A 18 3.80 0.05 9.25
CA TYR A 18 3.36 1.19 10.05
C TYR A 18 2.47 0.74 11.21
N THR A 19 2.75 1.28 12.39
CA THR A 19 1.89 1.15 13.58
C THR A 19 0.95 2.33 13.64
N TYR A 20 -0.35 2.08 13.53
CA TYR A 20 -1.38 3.09 13.55
C TYR A 20 -1.85 3.38 14.97
N LYS A 21 -1.85 4.67 15.37
CA LYS A 21 -2.28 5.11 16.71
C LYS A 21 -3.80 5.25 16.85
N LYS A 22 -4.55 5.14 15.75
CA LYS A 22 -6.00 5.24 15.69
C LYS A 22 -6.57 4.18 14.74
N PRO A 23 -7.83 3.76 14.89
CA PRO A 23 -8.48 2.88 13.92
C PRO A 23 -8.32 3.45 12.51
N THR A 24 -7.64 2.69 11.66
CA THR A 24 -7.32 3.09 10.28
C THR A 24 -7.80 2.00 9.35
N PHE A 25 -8.42 2.38 8.24
CA PHE A 25 -8.98 1.46 7.26
C PHE A 25 -8.05 1.33 6.06
N CYS A 26 -8.07 0.17 5.43
CA CYS A 26 -7.33 -0.09 4.22
C CYS A 26 -7.95 0.70 3.06
N ASP A 27 -7.14 1.47 2.35
CA ASP A 27 -7.59 2.28 1.22
C ASP A 27 -7.99 1.42 -0.01
N GLN A 28 -7.70 0.12 -0.01
CA GLN A 28 -8.10 -0.82 -1.06
C GLN A 28 -9.42 -1.52 -0.75
N CYS A 29 -9.45 -2.38 0.26
CA CYS A 29 -10.63 -3.18 0.59
C CYS A 29 -11.62 -2.47 1.52
N LYS A 30 -11.27 -1.30 2.04
CA LYS A 30 -12.09 -0.49 2.95
C LYS A 30 -12.39 -1.15 4.30
N GLU A 31 -11.71 -2.25 4.64
CA GLU A 31 -11.79 -2.89 5.96
C GLU A 31 -10.74 -2.36 6.93
N LEU A 32 -10.99 -2.53 8.23
CA LEU A 32 -10.09 -2.10 9.30
C LEU A 32 -8.71 -2.79 9.22
N LEU A 33 -7.63 -2.03 9.42
CA LEU A 33 -6.29 -2.56 9.67
C LEU A 33 -6.24 -3.14 11.09
N ARG A 34 -6.32 -4.46 11.21
CA ARG A 34 -6.46 -5.15 12.50
C ARG A 34 -5.10 -5.33 13.20
N GLY A 35 -5.13 -5.37 14.53
CA GLY A 35 -3.97 -5.62 15.39
C GLY A 35 -3.55 -4.42 16.24
N ILE A 36 -2.60 -4.65 17.16
CA ILE A 36 -2.12 -3.62 18.10
C ILE A 36 -0.93 -2.83 17.52
N MET A 37 -0.05 -3.50 16.76
CA MET A 37 1.14 -2.94 16.14
C MET A 37 1.26 -3.42 14.70
N LYS A 38 1.92 -2.64 13.83
CA LYS A 38 2.21 -3.02 12.43
C LYS A 38 1.00 -3.56 11.66
N GLN A 39 -0.17 -2.94 11.86
CA GLN A 39 -1.46 -3.42 11.33
C GLN A 39 -1.51 -3.44 9.80
N GLY A 40 -0.62 -2.69 9.15
CA GLY A 40 -0.48 -2.67 7.71
C GLY A 40 0.77 -1.91 7.28
N VAL A 41 0.75 -1.47 6.04
CA VAL A 41 1.82 -0.68 5.43
C VAL A 41 1.31 0.69 5.00
N ARG A 42 2.20 1.67 5.01
CA ARG A 42 1.94 3.03 4.56
C ARG A 42 2.92 3.44 3.48
N CYS A 43 2.43 4.00 2.39
CA CYS A 43 3.29 4.53 1.33
C CYS A 43 3.99 5.81 1.82
N LYS A 44 5.31 5.88 1.64
CA LYS A 44 6.11 7.07 2.00
C LYS A 44 5.73 8.32 1.22
N ASN A 45 5.34 8.16 -0.05
CA ASN A 45 5.09 9.27 -0.96
C ASN A 45 3.66 9.78 -0.84
N CYS A 46 2.66 8.95 -1.19
CA CYS A 46 1.25 9.36 -1.23
C CYS A 46 0.49 9.13 0.09
N ARG A 47 1.12 8.54 1.11
CA ARG A 47 0.53 8.25 2.44
C ARG A 47 -0.63 7.25 2.45
N MET A 48 -0.88 6.55 1.35
CA MET A 48 -1.88 5.47 1.27
C MET A 48 -1.59 4.38 2.31
N ASN A 49 -2.63 3.89 2.98
CA ASN A 49 -2.59 2.91 4.07
C ASN A 49 -3.30 1.64 3.61
N VAL A 50 -2.62 0.50 3.62
CA VAL A 50 -3.20 -0.77 3.16
C VAL A 50 -2.80 -1.94 4.04
N HIS A 51 -3.58 -3.02 4.01
CA HIS A 51 -3.12 -4.29 4.59
C HIS A 51 -1.89 -4.79 3.84
N HIS A 52 -1.07 -5.60 4.51
CA HIS A 52 0.06 -6.32 3.88
C HIS A 52 -0.39 -7.08 2.62
N LYS A 53 -1.52 -7.80 2.69
CA LYS A 53 -2.08 -8.54 1.55
C LYS A 53 -2.66 -7.67 0.43
N CYS A 54 -2.94 -6.40 0.70
CA CYS A 54 -3.58 -5.50 -0.25
C CYS A 54 -2.57 -4.67 -1.05
N GLN A 55 -1.28 -4.72 -0.69
CA GLN A 55 -0.23 -3.90 -1.33
C GLN A 55 -0.04 -4.22 -2.82
N ASP A 56 -0.28 -5.47 -3.23
CA ASP A 56 -0.05 -5.94 -4.60
C ASP A 56 -1.25 -5.70 -5.53
N SER A 57 -2.38 -5.25 -4.96
CA SER A 57 -3.63 -5.00 -5.70
C SER A 57 -4.00 -3.51 -5.77
N VAL A 58 -3.03 -2.62 -5.52
CA VAL A 58 -3.22 -1.17 -5.54
C VAL A 58 -2.93 -0.60 -6.94
N PRO A 59 -3.61 0.49 -7.34
CA PRO A 59 -3.21 1.23 -8.54
C PRO A 59 -1.83 1.87 -8.37
N SER A 60 -1.26 2.39 -9.46
CA SER A 60 0.05 3.06 -9.42
C SER A 60 0.03 4.27 -8.46
N CYS A 61 1.18 4.53 -7.84
CA CYS A 61 1.38 5.63 -6.92
C CYS A 61 1.22 6.96 -7.64
N THR A 62 0.41 7.84 -7.06
CA THR A 62 0.19 9.22 -7.53
C THR A 62 1.06 10.24 -6.79
N GLY A 63 2.02 9.77 -5.98
CA GLY A 63 2.90 10.59 -5.14
C GLY A 63 4.20 10.97 -5.81
#